data_AF-A0A3M9XUK4-F1
#
_entry.id   AF-A0A3M9XUK4-F1
#
_cell.length_a   1.000
_cell.length_b   1.000
_cell.length_c   1.000
_cell.angle_alpha   90.00
_cell.angle_beta   90.00
_cell.angle_gamma   90.00
#
_symmetry.space_group_name_H-M   'P 1'
#
loop_
_entity.id
_entity.type
_entity.pdbx_description
1 polymer ?
#
loop_
_entity_poly.entity_id
_entity_poly.type
_entity_poly.pdbx_seq_one_letter_code
_entity_poly.pdbx_strand_id
1 'polypeptide(L)' 'MAEPPSSPPGESASAEDSLSWYKSQYEVLEQELAEFRESSKELEQELEKDIEQAEKRERGLQEKAESLAFEVEEWK' A
#
# COMPACT_ATOMS: atom_id res chain seq x y z
N MET A 1 -3.37 -27.22 0.76
CA MET A 1 -4.00 -27.25 -0.57
C MET A 1 -2.91 -26.89 -1.56
N ALA A 2 -2.73 -27.63 -2.65
CA ALA A 2 -1.75 -27.26 -3.68
C ALA A 2 -2.32 -26.10 -4.49
N GLU A 3 -1.49 -25.08 -4.79
CA GLU A 3 -1.89 -24.00 -5.70
C GLU A 3 -2.32 -24.57 -7.05
N PRO A 4 -3.43 -24.09 -7.62
CA PRO A 4 -3.86 -24.53 -8.94
C PRO A 4 -2.80 -24.15 -9.98
N PRO A 5 -2.57 -24.98 -11.00
CA PRO A 5 -1.55 -24.71 -12.00
C PRO A 5 -1.84 -23.37 -12.69
N SER A 6 -0.84 -22.51 -12.81
CA SER A 6 -0.99 -21.19 -13.42
C SER A 6 -1.28 -21.25 -14.93
N SER A 7 -0.98 -22.37 -15.58
CA SER A 7 -1.32 -22.60 -16.99
C SER A 7 -2.73 -23.19 -17.15
N PRO A 8 -3.52 -22.71 -18.13
CA PRO A 8 -4.84 -23.26 -18.41
C PRO A 8 -4.76 -24.73 -18.84
N PRO A 9 -5.84 -25.50 -18.63
CA PRO A 9 -5.93 -26.88 -19.12
C PRO A 9 -5.79 -26.92 -20.64
N GLY A 10 -5.09 -27.94 -21.15
CA GLY A 10 -4.90 -28.13 -22.59
C GLY A 10 -6.18 -28.56 -23.32
N GLU A 11 -6.14 -28.60 -24.65
CA GLU A 11 -7.30 -28.90 -25.51
C GLU A 11 -7.96 -30.26 -25.25
N SER A 12 -7.26 -31.20 -24.61
CA SER A 12 -7.78 -32.52 -24.24
C SER A 12 -8.55 -32.54 -22.91
N ALA A 13 -8.61 -31.42 -22.18
CA ALA A 13 -9.30 -31.34 -20.90
C ALA A 13 -10.83 -31.37 -21.10
N SER A 14 -11.54 -31.99 -20.14
CA SER A 14 -13.00 -31.93 -20.16
C SER A 14 -13.50 -30.50 -19.88
N ALA A 15 -14.78 -30.24 -20.21
CA ALA A 15 -15.41 -28.96 -19.90
C ALA A 15 -15.50 -28.76 -18.37
N GLU A 16 -15.76 -29.81 -17.61
CA GLU A 16 -15.78 -29.80 -16.15
C GLU A 16 -14.40 -29.47 -15.57
N ASP A 17 -13.33 -30.09 -16.09
CA ASP A 17 -11.95 -29.81 -15.65
C ASP A 17 -11.58 -28.36 -15.92
N SER A 18 -11.91 -27.86 -17.12
CA SER A 18 -11.69 -26.47 -17.50
C SER A 18 -12.42 -25.50 -16.57
N LEU A 19 -13.71 -25.76 -16.31
CA LEU A 19 -14.53 -24.93 -15.44
C LEU A 19 -14.03 -24.96 -13.97
N SER A 20 -13.57 -26.11 -13.49
CA SER A 20 -12.97 -26.22 -12.17
C SER A 20 -11.67 -25.43 -12.06
N TRP A 21 -10.84 -25.45 -13.10
CA TRP A 21 -9.61 -24.65 -13.17
C TRP A 21 -9.91 -23.15 -13.11
N TYR A 22 -10.81 -22.64 -13.98
CA TYR A 22 -11.14 -21.22 -13.97
C TYR A 22 -11.69 -20.75 -12.62
N LYS A 23 -12.54 -21.56 -11.97
CA LYS A 23 -13.02 -21.24 -10.62
C LYS A 23 -11.88 -21.13 -9.62
N SER A 24 -10.95 -22.09 -9.62
CA SER A 24 -9.79 -22.04 -8.73
C SER A 24 -8.91 -20.81 -8.98
N GLN A 25 -8.76 -20.36 -10.24
CA GLN A 25 -8.03 -19.13 -10.55
C GLN A 25 -8.76 -17.88 -10.06
N TYR A 26 -10.09 -17.83 -10.15
CA TYR A 26 -10.87 -16.73 -9.59
C TYR A 26 -10.73 -16.67 -8.06
N GLU A 27 -10.77 -17.80 -7.37
CA GLU A 27 -10.59 -17.87 -5.92
C GLU A 27 -9.19 -17.39 -5.50
N VAL A 28 -8.15 -17.75 -6.25
CA VAL A 28 -6.79 -17.25 -6.03
C VAL A 28 -6.72 -15.74 -6.26
N LEU A 29 -7.25 -15.25 -7.39
CA LEU A 29 -7.24 -13.82 -7.70
C LEU A 29 -8.02 -12.98 -6.69
N GLU A 30 -9.13 -13.51 -6.15
CA GLU A 30 -9.89 -12.85 -5.09
C GLU A 30 -9.06 -12.72 -3.80
N GLN A 31 -8.32 -13.77 -3.43
CA GLN A 31 -7.40 -13.74 -2.28
C GLN A 31 -6.27 -12.74 -2.50
N GLU A 32 -5.58 -12.80 -3.64
CA GLU A 32 -4.50 -11.87 -3.99
C GLU A 32 -4.98 -10.41 -4.00
N LEU A 33 -6.19 -10.16 -4.51
CA LEU A 33 -6.78 -8.82 -4.51
C LEU A 33 -7.11 -8.34 -3.09
N ALA A 34 -7.57 -9.23 -2.22
CA ALA A 34 -7.83 -8.90 -0.82
C ALA A 34 -6.51 -8.55 -0.09
N GLU A 35 -5.48 -9.37 -0.25
CA GLU A 35 -4.14 -9.14 0.30
C GLU A 35 -3.55 -7.82 -0.21
N PHE A 36 -3.63 -7.56 -1.53
CA PHE A 36 -3.14 -6.31 -2.10
C PHE A 36 -3.86 -5.08 -1.56
N ARG A 37 -5.18 -5.16 -1.34
CA ARG A 37 -5.96 -4.08 -0.75
C ARG A 37 -5.57 -3.81 0.69
N GLU A 38 -5.35 -4.88 1.47
CA GLU A 38 -4.89 -4.77 2.86
C GLU A 38 -3.50 -4.14 2.91
N SER A 39 -2.54 -4.65 2.13
CA SER A 39 -1.19 -4.09 2.08
C SER A 39 -1.18 -2.64 1.60
N SER A 40 -2.05 -2.28 0.65
CA SER A 40 -2.17 -0.89 0.17
C SER A 40 -2.67 0.03 1.27
N LYS A 41 -3.65 -0.41 2.06
CA LYS A 41 -4.18 0.37 3.18
C LYS A 41 -3.13 0.56 4.28
N GLU A 42 -2.36 -0.48 4.60
CA GLU A 42 -1.26 -0.36 5.57
C GLU A 42 -0.19 0.62 5.08
N LEU A 43 0.18 0.55 3.80
CA LEU A 43 1.11 1.49 3.19
C LEU A 43 0.60 2.93 3.23
N GLU A 44 -0.68 3.16 2.92
CA GLU A 44 -1.31 4.48 2.99
C GLU A 44 -1.23 5.06 4.42
N GLN A 45 -1.49 4.25 5.44
CA GLN A 45 -1.38 4.68 6.85
C GLN A 45 0.05 5.03 7.25
N GLU A 46 1.05 4.28 6.76
CA GLU A 46 2.45 4.60 7.00
C GLU A 46 2.84 5.93 6.35
N LEU A 47 2.40 6.17 5.11
CA LEU A 47 2.64 7.42 4.39
C LEU A 47 1.97 8.62 5.08
N GLU A 48 0.73 8.48 5.56
CA GLU A 48 0.05 9.53 6.32
C GLU A 48 0.85 9.90 7.58
N LYS A 49 1.31 8.90 8.33
CA LYS A 49 2.14 9.10 9.52
C LYS A 49 3.46 9.81 9.20
N ASP A 50 4.09 9.47 8.08
CA ASP A 50 5.34 10.10 7.65
C ASP A 50 5.12 11.57 7.24
N ILE A 51 4.00 11.87 6.58
CA ILE A 51 3.59 13.24 6.26
C ILE A 51 3.38 14.04 7.55
N GLU A 52 2.62 13.53 8.52
CA GLU A 52 2.40 14.21 9.80
C GLU A 52 3.72 14.52 10.53
N GLN A 53 4.67 13.58 10.51
CA GLN A 53 5.99 13.79 11.10
C GLN A 53 6.82 14.83 10.35
N ALA A 54 6.72 14.88 9.02
CA ALA A 54 7.36 15.91 8.21
C ALA A 54 6.80 17.29 8.52
N GLU A 55 5.47 17.44 8.53
CA GLU A 55 4.79 18.71 8.85
C GLU A 55 5.11 19.19 10.27
N LYS A 56 5.15 18.30 11.25
CA LYS A 56 5.53 18.65 12.63
C LYS A 56 6.97 19.16 12.73
N ARG A 57 7.89 18.54 11.99
CA ARG A 57 9.29 18.98 11.93
C ARG A 57 9.42 20.34 11.24
N GLU A 58 8.71 20.54 10.13
CA GLU A 58 8.67 21.81 9.41
C GLU A 58 8.18 22.94 10.32
N ARG A 59 7.05 22.75 10.99
CA ARG A 59 6.50 23.74 11.92
C ARG A 59 7.48 24.09 13.04
N GLY A 60 8.11 23.08 13.64
CA GLY A 60 9.10 23.31 14.69
C GLY A 60 10.37 24.02 14.20
N LEU A 61 10.75 23.86 12.94
CA LEU A 61 11.84 24.63 12.33
C LEU A 61 11.42 26.06 12.02
N GLN A 62 10.20 26.25 11.53
CA GLN A 62 9.63 27.57 11.25
C GLN A 62 9.52 28.41 12.53
N GLU A 63 8.95 27.86 13.61
CA GLU A 63 8.84 28.54 14.90
C GLU A 63 10.22 28.97 15.43
N LYS A 64 11.24 28.11 15.29
CA LYS A 64 12.63 28.45 15.66
C LYS A 64 13.20 29.56 14.79
N ALA A 65 12.97 29.51 13.48
CA ALA A 65 13.45 30.53 12.56
C ALA A 65 12.80 31.89 12.87
N GLU A 66 11.50 31.93 13.14
CA GLU A 66 10.77 33.14 13.54
C GLU A 66 11.27 33.69 14.89
N SER A 67 11.47 32.83 15.89
CA SER A 67 12.05 33.23 17.18
C SER A 67 13.44 33.85 17.03
N LEU A 68 14.32 33.21 16.26
CA LEU A 68 15.67 33.73 16.01
C LEU A 68 15.64 35.03 15.21
N ALA A 69 14.72 35.18 14.25
CA ALA A 69 14.56 36.42 13.50
C ALA A 69 14.15 37.56 14.43
N PHE A 70 13.19 37.32 15.33
CA PHE A 70 12.77 38.29 16.34
C PHE A 70 13.91 38.67 17.29
N GLU A 71 14.65 37.69 17.84
CA GLU A 71 15.82 37.95 18.69
C GLU A 71 16.87 38.80 17.96
N VAL A 72 17.16 38.50 16.69
CA VAL A 72 18.11 39.30 15.90
C VAL A 72 17.62 40.74 15.69
N GLU A 73 16.32 40.95 15.53
CA GLU A 73 15.74 42.30 15.39
C GLU A 73 15.81 43.10 16.70
N GLU A 74 15.57 42.49 17.86
CA GLU A 74 15.67 43.17 19.16
C GLU A 74 17.10 43.60 19.51
N TRP A 75 18.12 42.94 18.93
CA TRP A 75 19.52 43.23 19.21
C TRP A 75 20.15 44.25 18.26
N LYS A 76 19.39 44.79 17.28
CA LYS A 76 19.82 45.87 16.37
C LYS A 76 19.60 47.25 16.96
#